data_AF-A0A2E4ASA0-F1
#
_entry.id   AF-A0A2E4ASA0-F1
#
_cell.length_a   1.000
_cell.length_b   1.000
_cell.length_c   1.000
_cell.angle_alpha   90.00
_cell.angle_beta   90.00
_cell.angle_gamma   90.00
#
_symmetry.space_group_name_H-M   'P 1'
#
loop_
_entity.id
_entity.type
_entity.pdbx_description
1 polymer ?
#
loop_
_entity_poly.entity_id
_entity_poly.type
_entity_poly.pdbx_seq_one_letter_code
_entity_poly.pdbx_strand_id
1 'polypeptide(L)'
;MHVTGWLPFRMRAMLVSFASYHLWLDWRLTAPHLAKLFTDYEPGIHYSQFQMQSGVTGINTIRIYNPVKQSYEHDPDGSFIRRWCPELSDLSTQWIHEPYTMPPLQGLAMSFTLEQDYFAPIVPNEAAMRSAKEKIFAIRKNPQFQIFSAKVYQKMGSRKKQRKRPKKIQDNQLKLL
;
A
#
# COMPACT_ATOMS: atom_id res chain seq x y z
N MET A 1 -11.87 -0.43 12.51
CA MET A 1 -12.80 -1.28 11.72
C MET A 1 -13.83 -1.95 12.63
N HIS A 2 -13.44 -2.76 13.62
CA HIS A 2 -14.44 -3.40 14.50
C HIS A 2 -15.29 -2.43 15.33
N VAL A 3 -14.74 -1.26 15.68
CA VAL A 3 -15.46 -0.25 16.48
C VAL A 3 -16.36 0.64 15.61
N THR A 4 -15.80 1.27 14.57
CA THR A 4 -16.50 2.29 13.77
C THR A 4 -17.04 1.80 12.44
N GLY A 5 -16.58 0.63 11.97
CA GLY A 5 -16.89 0.12 10.62
C GLY A 5 -16.42 0.99 9.46
N TRP A 6 -15.54 1.97 9.70
CA TRP A 6 -15.12 2.92 8.67
C TRP A 6 -13.62 3.23 8.71
N LEU A 7 -13.05 3.44 7.53
CA LEU A 7 -11.68 3.94 7.33
C LEU A 7 -11.64 4.96 6.18
N PRO A 8 -10.80 6.01 6.26
CA PRO A 8 -10.48 6.86 5.13
C PRO A 8 -9.89 6.08 3.95
N PHE A 9 -10.09 6.58 2.73
CA PHE A 9 -9.60 5.94 1.50
C PHE A 9 -8.12 5.56 1.56
N ARG A 10 -7.26 6.45 2.06
CA ARG A 10 -5.82 6.22 2.14
C ARG A 10 -5.45 5.08 3.10
N MET A 11 -6.16 4.98 4.23
CA MET A 11 -5.97 3.88 5.17
C MET A 11 -6.43 2.55 4.60
N ARG A 12 -7.54 2.54 3.84
CA ARG A 12 -7.97 1.33 3.10
C ARG A 12 -6.92 0.91 2.08
N ALA A 13 -6.41 1.86 1.30
CA ALA A 13 -5.35 1.58 0.32
C ALA A 13 -4.08 1.02 0.99
N MET A 14 -3.66 1.60 2.12
CA MET A 14 -2.53 1.12 2.90
C MET A 14 -2.76 -0.30 3.43
N LEU A 15 -3.94 -0.58 3.99
CA LEU A 15 -4.32 -1.90 4.50
C LEU A 15 -4.27 -2.98 3.40
N VAL A 16 -4.88 -2.69 2.24
CA VAL A 16 -4.88 -3.63 1.11
C VAL A 16 -3.48 -3.83 0.54
N SER A 17 -2.69 -2.75 0.45
CA SER A 17 -1.28 -2.82 0.05
C SER A 17 -0.45 -3.68 0.99
N PHE A 18 -0.60 -3.51 2.30
CA PHE A 18 0.12 -4.30 3.29
C PHE A 18 -0.25 -5.79 3.17
N ALA A 19 -1.54 -6.11 3.11
CA ALA A 19 -1.99 -7.49 2.92
C ALA A 19 -1.45 -8.11 1.61
N SER A 20 -1.45 -7.35 0.51
CA SER A 20 -1.08 -7.87 -0.82
C SER A 20 0.44 -7.99 -1.02
N TYR A 21 1.24 -7.04 -0.50
CA TYR A 21 2.67 -6.94 -0.83
C TYR A 21 3.59 -7.28 0.34
N HIS A 22 3.21 -6.94 1.57
CA HIS A 22 4.00 -7.29 2.74
C HIS A 22 3.75 -8.74 3.15
N LEU A 23 2.47 -9.15 3.17
CA LEU A 23 2.06 -10.49 3.59
C LEU A 23 1.80 -11.46 2.43
N TRP A 24 1.80 -10.98 1.18
CA TRP A 24 1.53 -11.81 -0.01
C TRP A 24 0.19 -12.56 0.03
N LEU A 25 -0.82 -11.97 0.66
CA LEU A 25 -2.17 -12.54 0.73
C LEU A 25 -2.94 -12.28 -0.56
N ASP A 26 -3.70 -13.29 -0.99
CA ASP A 26 -4.58 -13.16 -2.14
C ASP A 26 -5.76 -12.22 -1.82
N TRP A 27 -5.94 -11.20 -2.64
CA TRP A 27 -7.04 -10.24 -2.51
C TRP A 27 -8.42 -10.91 -2.55
N ARG A 28 -8.56 -12.07 -3.20
CA ARG A 28 -9.80 -12.84 -3.24
C ARG A 28 -10.21 -13.38 -1.87
N LEU A 29 -9.25 -13.55 -0.96
CA LEU A 29 -9.50 -13.96 0.42
C LEU A 29 -9.72 -12.74 1.33
N THR A 30 -8.95 -11.66 1.12
CA THR A 30 -9.00 -10.48 2.00
C THR A 30 -10.16 -9.54 1.68
N ALA A 31 -10.58 -9.42 0.41
CA ALA A 31 -11.67 -8.53 0.01
C ALA A 31 -13.02 -8.92 0.63
N PRO A 32 -13.46 -10.20 0.58
CA PRO A 32 -14.73 -10.59 1.21
C PRO A 32 -14.69 -10.48 2.73
N HIS A 33 -13.52 -10.66 3.35
CA HIS A 33 -13.36 -10.48 4.79
C HIS A 33 -13.58 -9.01 5.19
N LEU A 34 -12.89 -8.09 4.50
CA LEU A 34 -13.00 -6.66 4.79
C LEU A 34 -14.37 -6.07 4.39
N ALA A 35 -15.05 -6.65 3.39
CA ALA A 35 -16.42 -6.27 3.03
C ALA A 35 -17.40 -6.40 4.20
N LYS A 36 -17.22 -7.41 5.07
CA LYS A 36 -18.08 -7.65 6.23
C LYS A 36 -17.90 -6.63 7.36
N LEU A 37 -16.80 -5.86 7.33
CA LEU A 37 -16.44 -4.91 8.39
C LEU A 37 -16.78 -3.47 8.04
N PHE A 38 -17.08 -3.15 6.78
CA PHE A 38 -17.35 -1.79 6.33
C PHE A 38 -18.84 -1.46 6.36
N THR A 39 -19.22 -0.38 7.05
CA THR A 39 -20.61 0.10 7.08
C THR A 39 -21.03 0.76 5.77
N ASP A 40 -20.07 1.27 5.01
CA ASP A 40 -20.25 1.90 3.69
C ASP A 40 -19.90 0.95 2.54
N TYR A 41 -20.07 -0.35 2.75
CA TYR A 41 -19.75 -1.36 1.74
C TYR A 41 -20.65 -1.20 0.50
N GLU A 42 -19.99 -0.99 -0.64
CA GLU A 42 -20.61 -1.04 -1.96
C GLU A 42 -19.73 -1.93 -2.86
N PRO A 43 -20.28 -3.02 -3.44
CA PRO A 43 -19.47 -4.01 -4.17
C PRO A 43 -18.75 -3.44 -5.40
N GLY A 44 -19.37 -2.53 -6.16
CA GLY A 44 -18.79 -1.92 -7.35
C GLY A 44 -17.53 -1.11 -7.05
N ILE A 45 -17.49 -0.42 -5.91
CA ILE A 45 -16.36 0.37 -5.42
C ILE A 45 -15.37 -0.54 -4.70
N HIS A 46 -15.82 -1.40 -3.79
CA HIS A 46 -14.94 -2.19 -2.94
C HIS A 46 -14.05 -3.14 -3.75
N TYR A 47 -14.63 -3.96 -4.63
CA TYR A 47 -13.84 -4.92 -5.39
C TYR A 47 -12.92 -4.27 -6.43
N SER A 48 -13.39 -3.20 -7.08
CA SER A 48 -12.57 -2.47 -8.05
C SER A 48 -11.38 -1.79 -7.37
N GLN A 49 -11.56 -1.22 -6.18
CA GLN A 49 -10.47 -0.66 -5.38
C GLN A 49 -9.50 -1.74 -4.91
N PHE A 50 -9.97 -2.90 -4.44
CA PHE A 50 -9.10 -4.00 -4.04
C PHE A 50 -8.22 -4.48 -5.20
N GLN A 51 -8.81 -4.71 -6.37
CA GLN A 51 -8.06 -5.11 -7.57
C GLN A 51 -7.03 -4.07 -7.99
N MET A 52 -7.35 -2.77 -7.82
CA MET A 52 -6.42 -1.69 -8.13
C MET A 52 -5.23 -1.68 -7.18
N GLN A 53 -5.46 -1.84 -5.87
CA GLN A 53 -4.40 -1.78 -4.86
C GLN A 53 -3.57 -3.06 -4.79
N SER A 54 -4.16 -4.24 -5.07
CA SER A 54 -3.45 -5.52 -5.13
C SER A 54 -2.67 -5.76 -6.43
N GLY A 55 -2.75 -4.82 -7.39
CA GLY A 55 -1.94 -4.85 -8.62
C GLY A 55 -2.53 -5.70 -9.76
N VAL A 56 -3.78 -6.15 -9.64
CA VAL A 56 -4.45 -7.04 -10.61
C VAL A 56 -4.79 -6.32 -11.91
N THR A 57 -5.15 -5.05 -11.85
CA THR A 57 -5.66 -4.32 -13.03
C THR A 57 -4.59 -4.06 -14.10
N GLY A 58 -3.30 -4.16 -13.78
CA GLY A 58 -2.18 -4.04 -14.74
C GLY A 58 -2.01 -2.68 -15.43
N ILE A 59 -2.97 -1.76 -15.27
CA ILE A 59 -2.99 -0.44 -15.91
C ILE A 59 -2.17 0.58 -15.14
N ASN A 60 -2.15 0.47 -13.81
CA ASN A 60 -1.48 1.43 -12.94
C ASN A 60 -0.09 0.93 -12.51
N THR A 61 0.81 1.88 -12.26
CA THR A 61 2.04 1.61 -11.52
C THR A 61 1.66 1.02 -10.16
N ILE A 62 2.28 -0.11 -9.80
CA ILE A 62 2.02 -0.75 -8.52
C ILE A 62 2.51 0.18 -7.41
N ARG A 63 1.60 0.50 -6.48
CA ARG A 63 1.85 1.37 -5.33
C ARG A 63 1.97 0.49 -4.10
N ILE A 64 3.20 0.30 -3.64
CA ILE A 64 3.48 -0.39 -2.37
C ILE A 64 3.67 0.70 -1.32
N TYR A 65 2.73 0.79 -0.39
CA TYR A 65 2.75 1.78 0.68
C TYR A 65 3.70 1.36 1.81
N ASN A 66 4.38 2.33 2.42
CA ASN A 66 5.18 2.12 3.62
C ASN A 66 4.34 2.51 4.86
N PRO A 67 3.83 1.57 5.67
CA PRO A 67 2.98 1.88 6.83
C PRO A 67 3.68 2.75 7.87
N VAL A 68 4.97 2.52 8.14
CA VAL A 68 5.76 3.31 9.10
C VAL A 68 5.85 4.77 8.64
N LYS A 69 6.26 4.99 7.39
CA LYS A 69 6.33 6.35 6.82
C LYS A 69 4.97 7.05 6.84
N GLN A 70 3.90 6.33 6.51
CA GLN A 70 2.55 6.87 6.55
C GLN A 70 2.10 7.24 7.96
N SER A 71 2.55 6.48 8.95
CA SER A 71 2.28 6.75 10.35
C SER A 71 2.89 8.08 10.79
N TYR A 72 4.19 8.31 10.53
CA TYR A 72 4.83 9.59 10.83
C TYR A 72 4.24 10.77 10.05
N GLU A 73 3.91 10.59 8.76
CA GLU A 73 3.39 11.67 7.91
C GLU A 73 1.97 12.12 8.29
N HIS A 74 1.12 11.20 8.76
CA HIS A 74 -0.30 11.47 8.96
C HIS A 74 -0.75 11.43 10.43
N ASP A 75 0.12 11.01 11.33
CA ASP A 75 -0.12 11.02 12.78
C ASP A 75 1.15 11.41 13.55
N PRO A 76 1.75 12.59 13.31
CA PRO A 76 3.06 12.95 13.84
C PRO A 76 3.18 12.88 15.37
N ASP A 77 2.07 13.08 16.10
CA ASP A 77 2.02 13.01 17.57
C ASP A 77 1.60 11.62 18.10
N GLY A 78 1.32 10.68 17.20
CA GLY A 78 0.80 9.34 17.54
C GLY A 78 -0.63 9.34 18.10
N SER A 79 -1.36 10.46 17.97
CA SER A 79 -2.71 10.63 18.53
C SER A 79 -3.72 9.57 18.05
N PHE A 80 -3.62 9.17 16.78
CA PHE A 80 -4.44 8.11 16.21
C PHE A 80 -4.05 6.76 16.81
N ILE A 81 -2.75 6.48 16.93
CA ILE A 81 -2.26 5.24 17.54
C ILE A 81 -2.70 5.14 18.99
N ARG A 82 -2.52 6.18 19.82
CA ARG A 82 -2.95 6.18 21.24
C ARG A 82 -4.44 5.88 21.39
N ARG A 83 -5.26 6.36 20.46
CA ARG A 83 -6.71 6.15 20.49
C ARG A 83 -7.10 4.71 20.14
N TRP A 84 -6.41 4.09 19.19
CA TRP A 84 -6.81 2.79 18.62
C TRP A 84 -5.98 1.60 19.10
N CYS A 85 -4.82 1.84 19.71
CA CYS A 85 -3.95 0.88 20.37
C CYS A 85 -3.68 1.41 21.80
N PRO A 86 -4.65 1.25 22.73
CA PRO A 86 -4.51 1.78 24.09
C PRO A 86 -3.29 1.20 24.84
N GLU A 87 -2.84 -0.01 24.50
CA GLU A 87 -1.61 -0.60 25.01
C GLU A 87 -0.33 0.19 24.67
N LEU A 88 -0.41 1.11 23.70
CA LEU A 88 0.67 2.03 23.32
C LEU A 88 0.42 3.48 23.80
N SER A 89 -0.65 3.72 24.56
CA SER A 89 -1.09 5.09 24.90
C SER A 89 -0.10 5.88 25.73
N ASP A 90 0.77 5.20 26.47
CA ASP A 90 1.71 5.80 27.41
C ASP A 90 3.12 5.94 26.81
N LEU A 91 3.33 5.40 25.61
CA LEU A 91 4.61 5.52 24.92
C LEU A 91 4.87 6.96 24.48
N SER A 92 6.11 7.43 24.53
CA SER A 92 6.44 8.75 24.01
C SER A 92 6.30 8.77 22.48
N THR A 93 6.11 9.96 21.91
CA THR A 93 5.99 10.14 20.44
C THR A 93 7.20 9.59 19.67
N GLN A 94 8.37 9.54 20.31
CA GLN A 94 9.58 8.93 19.74
C GLN A 94 9.40 7.44 19.44
N TRP A 95 8.66 6.70 20.27
CA TRP A 95 8.57 5.24 20.19
C TRP A 95 7.22 4.74 19.69
N ILE A 96 6.17 5.56 19.72
CA ILE A 96 4.80 5.12 19.42
C ILE A 96 4.62 4.55 18.00
N HIS A 97 5.39 5.06 17.03
CA HIS A 97 5.34 4.61 15.64
C HIS A 97 6.07 3.29 15.42
N GLU A 98 7.11 3.02 16.21
CA GLU A 98 8.01 1.88 16.05
C GLU A 98 8.45 1.34 17.43
N PRO A 99 7.51 0.84 18.25
CA PRO A 99 7.79 0.46 19.63
C PRO A 99 8.83 -0.67 19.75
N TYR A 100 8.94 -1.50 18.71
CA TYR A 100 9.90 -2.59 18.61
C TYR A 100 11.38 -2.14 18.49
N THR A 101 11.62 -0.85 18.19
CA THR A 101 12.98 -0.28 18.11
C THR A 101 13.49 0.25 19.45
N MET A 102 12.62 0.26 20.46
CA MET A 102 12.94 0.79 21.78
C MET A 102 13.99 -0.06 22.50
N PRO A 103 15.07 0.54 23.03
CA PRO A 103 16.04 -0.19 23.83
C PRO A 103 15.40 -0.77 25.12
N PRO A 104 15.78 -1.98 25.56
CA PRO A 104 15.18 -2.62 26.73
C PRO A 104 15.23 -1.77 28.01
N LEU A 105 16.34 -1.04 28.23
CA LEU A 105 16.48 -0.15 29.39
C LEU A 105 15.44 0.99 29.39
N GLN A 106 15.12 1.51 28.20
CA GLN A 106 14.11 2.56 28.05
C GLN A 106 12.70 1.99 28.23
N GLY A 107 12.45 0.77 27.74
CA GLY A 107 11.19 0.06 27.95
C GLY A 107 10.90 -0.18 29.43
N LEU A 108 11.89 -0.64 30.20
CA LEU A 108 11.78 -0.80 31.65
C LEU A 108 11.42 0.50 32.38
N ALA A 109 12.04 1.63 31.99
CA ALA A 109 11.72 2.94 32.57
C ALA A 109 10.26 3.38 32.30
N MET A 110 9.66 2.88 31.22
CA MET A 110 8.29 3.16 30.79
C MET A 110 7.32 2.04 31.13
N SER A 111 7.75 1.02 31.89
CA SER A 111 6.97 -0.19 32.19
C SER A 111 6.39 -0.87 30.94
N PHE A 112 7.15 -0.85 29.83
CA PHE A 112 6.77 -1.43 28.55
C PHE A 112 7.74 -2.55 28.16
N THR A 113 7.19 -3.72 27.84
CA THR A 113 7.93 -4.90 27.41
C THR A 113 7.36 -5.41 26.08
N LEU A 114 8.20 -5.37 25.04
CA LEU A 114 7.87 -5.99 23.75
C LEU A 114 7.63 -7.49 23.95
N GLU A 115 6.68 -8.07 23.21
CA GLU A 115 6.15 -9.44 23.32
C GLU A 115 5.19 -9.70 24.49
N GLN A 116 5.17 -8.83 25.52
CA GLN A 116 4.16 -8.88 26.58
C GLN A 116 3.03 -7.88 26.32
N ASP A 117 3.40 -6.61 26.14
CA ASP A 117 2.44 -5.51 25.98
C ASP A 117 2.08 -5.24 24.53
N TYR A 118 2.99 -5.56 23.60
CA TYR A 118 2.77 -5.38 22.17
C TYR A 118 3.61 -6.34 21.33
N PHE A 119 3.25 -6.48 20.06
CA PHE A 119 3.89 -7.44 19.16
C PHE A 119 5.04 -6.83 18.35
N ALA A 120 6.06 -7.66 18.10
CA ALA A 120 7.05 -7.37 17.07
C ALA A 120 6.38 -7.37 15.67
N PRO A 121 6.91 -6.60 14.70
CA PRO A 121 6.39 -6.61 13.33
C PRO A 121 6.39 -8.02 12.72
N ILE A 122 5.24 -8.45 12.18
CA ILE A 122 5.08 -9.77 11.54
C ILE A 122 6.10 -9.96 10.41
N VAL A 123 6.40 -8.88 9.67
CA VAL A 123 7.43 -8.86 8.63
C VAL A 123 8.25 -7.58 8.71
N PRO A 124 9.56 -7.62 8.43
CA PRO A 124 10.38 -6.41 8.35
C PRO A 124 9.91 -5.56 7.16
N ASN A 125 9.43 -4.35 7.46
CA ASN A 125 8.74 -3.48 6.50
C ASN A 125 9.55 -3.22 5.22
N GLU A 126 10.78 -2.73 5.36
CA GLU A 126 11.62 -2.38 4.20
C GLU A 126 12.01 -3.60 3.36
N ALA A 127 12.36 -4.71 4.02
CA ALA A 127 12.74 -5.95 3.35
C ALA A 127 11.55 -6.54 2.58
N ALA A 128 10.36 -6.55 3.18
CA ALA A 128 9.13 -7.02 2.55
C ALA A 128 8.79 -6.18 1.31
N MET A 129 8.84 -4.85 1.42
CA MET A 129 8.62 -3.95 0.29
C MET A 129 9.63 -4.14 -0.84
N ARG A 130 10.91 -4.33 -0.51
CA ARG A 130 11.96 -4.59 -1.50
C ARG A 130 11.71 -5.92 -2.22
N SER A 131 11.46 -6.99 -1.48
CA SER A 131 11.14 -8.31 -2.05
C SER A 131 9.89 -8.25 -2.94
N ALA A 132 8.87 -7.49 -2.53
CA ALA A 132 7.67 -7.25 -3.33
C ALA A 132 8.00 -6.61 -4.68
N LYS A 133 8.76 -5.51 -4.67
CA LYS A 133 9.19 -4.82 -5.90
C LYS A 133 9.98 -5.75 -6.82
N GLU A 134 10.93 -6.50 -6.27
CA GLU A 134 11.77 -7.42 -7.03
C GLU A 134 10.96 -8.51 -7.73
N LYS A 135 10.07 -9.19 -7.00
CA LYS A 135 9.21 -10.25 -7.57
C LYS A 135 8.31 -9.71 -8.68
N ILE A 136 7.68 -8.57 -8.45
CA ILE A 136 6.81 -7.91 -9.43
C ILE A 136 7.60 -7.50 -10.67
N PHE A 137 8.77 -6.93 -10.48
CA PHE A 137 9.61 -6.47 -11.59
C PHE A 137 10.19 -7.64 -12.39
N ALA A 138 10.55 -8.73 -11.72
CA ALA A 138 10.97 -9.98 -12.38
C ALA A 138 9.87 -10.53 -13.29
N ILE A 139 8.61 -10.54 -12.82
CA ILE A 139 7.45 -10.94 -13.64
C ILE A 139 7.31 -10.02 -14.87
N ARG A 140 7.41 -8.70 -14.69
CA ARG A 140 7.30 -7.73 -15.80
C ARG A 140 8.42 -7.83 -16.82
N LYS A 141 9.62 -8.23 -16.39
CA LYS A 141 10.80 -8.45 -17.25
C LYS A 141 10.71 -9.74 -18.06
N ASN A 142 9.92 -10.71 -17.63
CA ASN A 142 9.78 -11.98 -18.35
C ASN A 142 9.22 -11.72 -19.77
N PRO A 143 9.86 -12.21 -20.84
CA PRO A 143 9.37 -12.06 -22.22
C PRO A 143 7.91 -12.54 -22.40
N GLN A 144 7.51 -13.55 -21.65
CA GLN A 144 6.15 -14.10 -21.67
C GLN A 144 5.11 -13.10 -21.16
N PHE A 145 5.50 -12.15 -20.30
CA PHE A 145 4.61 -11.10 -19.81
C PHE A 145 4.07 -10.23 -20.94
N GLN A 146 4.91 -9.87 -21.91
CA GLN A 146 4.48 -9.05 -23.05
C GLN A 146 3.47 -9.82 -23.92
N ILE A 147 3.69 -11.12 -24.12
CA ILE A 147 2.78 -12.00 -24.86
C ILE A 147 1.43 -12.07 -24.15
N PHE A 148 1.41 -12.32 -22.84
CA PHE A 148 0.16 -12.39 -22.07
C PHE A 148 -0.57 -11.05 -22.02
N SER A 149 0.16 -9.96 -21.79
CA SER A 149 -0.40 -8.61 -21.77
C SER A 149 -1.05 -8.25 -23.11
N ALA A 150 -0.40 -8.59 -24.24
CA ALA A 150 -0.96 -8.39 -25.58
C ALA A 150 -2.25 -9.21 -25.80
N LYS A 151 -2.29 -10.47 -25.36
CA LYS A 151 -3.49 -11.32 -25.43
C LYS A 151 -4.66 -10.73 -24.62
N VAL A 152 -4.39 -10.28 -23.39
CA VAL A 152 -5.41 -9.64 -22.53
C VAL A 152 -5.92 -8.36 -23.19
N TYR A 153 -5.03 -7.52 -23.73
CA TYR A 153 -5.41 -6.30 -24.42
C TYR A 153 -6.29 -6.57 -25.65
N GLN A 154 -5.95 -7.57 -26.47
CA GLN A 154 -6.78 -7.93 -27.63
C GLN A 154 -8.19 -8.37 -27.24
N LYS A 155 -8.31 -9.13 -26.14
CA LYS A 155 -9.59 -9.63 -25.65
C LYS A 155 -10.46 -8.56 -24.98
N MET A 156 -9.85 -7.69 -24.18
CA MET A 156 -10.57 -6.79 -23.25
C MET A 156 -10.40 -5.30 -23.59
N GLY A 157 -9.48 -4.93 -24.47
CA GLY A 157 -9.16 -3.55 -24.78
C GLY A 157 -10.20 -2.91 -25.69
N SER A 158 -11.08 -2.08 -25.13
CA SER A 158 -12.08 -1.33 -25.92
C SER A 158 -11.51 -0.07 -26.61
N ARG A 159 -10.29 0.35 -26.26
CA ARG A 159 -9.70 1.61 -26.75
C ARG A 159 -8.98 1.40 -28.09
N LYS A 160 -9.42 2.12 -29.13
CA LYS A 160 -8.60 2.35 -30.33
C LYS A 160 -7.29 3.03 -29.90
N LYS A 161 -6.15 2.50 -30.34
CA LYS A 161 -4.83 3.06 -30.07
C LYS A 161 -4.82 4.52 -30.54
N GLN A 162 -4.74 5.49 -29.62
CA GLN A 162 -4.60 6.89 -30.01
C GLN A 162 -3.30 7.01 -30.83
N ARG A 163 -3.40 7.51 -32.06
CA ARG A 163 -2.23 7.81 -32.90
C ARG A 163 -1.33 8.74 -32.09
N LYS A 164 -0.08 8.35 -31.87
CA LYS A 164 0.92 9.25 -31.28
C LYS A 164 0.97 10.50 -32.16
N ARG A 165 0.66 11.67 -31.61
CA ARG A 165 0.87 12.94 -32.32
C ARG A 165 2.37 13.02 -32.67
N PRO A 166 2.73 13.30 -33.93
CA PRO A 166 4.13 13.47 -34.28
C PRO A 166 4.75 14.55 -33.39
N LYS A 167 5.97 14.30 -32.89
CA LYS A 167 6.73 15.34 -32.16
C LYS A 167 6.83 16.56 -33.07
N LYS A 168 6.37 17.70 -32.58
CA LYS A 168 6.51 18.99 -33.29
C LYS A 168 8.01 19.21 -33.47
N ILE A 169 8.49 19.12 -34.71
CA ILE A 169 9.86 19.52 -35.05
C ILE A 169 9.90 21.02 -34.76
N GLN A 170 10.72 21.41 -33.79
CA GLN A 170 10.90 22.81 -33.44
C GLN A 170 11.84 23.39 -34.50
N ASP A 171 11.26 23.93 -35.57
CA ASP A 171 12.01 24.73 -36.54
C ASP A 171 12.47 26.00 -35.84
N ASN A 172 13.71 25.98 -35.32
CA ASN A 172 14.43 27.17 -34.88
C ASN A 172 14.92 28.00 -36.08
N GLN A 173 14.05 28.27 -37.05
CA GLN A 173 14.33 29.19 -38.16
C GLN A 173 13.34 30.35 -38.15
N LEU A 174 13.66 31.35 -37.33
CA LEU A 174 13.50 32.73 -37.75
C LEU A 174 14.90 33.33 -37.79
N LYS A 175 15.52 33.18 -38.97
CA LYS A 175 16.64 34.01 -39.42
C LYS A 175 16.13 35.44 -39.60
N LEU A 176 16.94 36.39 -39.14
CA LEU A 176 17.03 37.82 -39.48
C LEU A 176 15.73 38.53 -39.93
N LEU A 177 15.32 39.52 -39.13
CA LEU A 177 15.41 40.95 -39.47
C LEU A 177 15.53 41.76 -38.19
#